data_AF-A0A661HXX0-F1
#
_entry.id   AF-A0A661HXX0-F1
#
_cell.length_a   1.000
_cell.length_b   1.000
_cell.length_c   1.000
_cell.angle_alpha   90.00
_cell.angle_beta   90.00
_cell.angle_gamma   90.00
#
_symmetry.space_group_name_H-M   'P 1'
#
loop_
_entity.id
_entity.type
_entity.pdbx_description
1 polymer ?
#
loop_
_entity_poly.entity_id
_entity_poly.type
_entity_poly.pdbx_seq_one_letter_code
_entity_poly.pdbx_strand_id
1 'polypeptide(L)'
;PNRTNVGGFRLGGGGQSFEDVIKLVLKEEYYPSHIKMGKWLYMLAPAITFAAALLAFMVIPFADNIVIDGESLQVQALPVNFGILWFLAVGAIGIIGIIFGGWLSHNKYSLLGSVRAGSQMIGYELPLGLSVISMVITYDTIDFNAMVQWQSGTVLGFLPAWGMVVQPLAAVIFIIAMFAETNRAPFSVAEGESEIVAGFMTEYTAMKFAMYFMGEYVAMNTASAVIITMFFGGYQLPWVSTAYLLEHFSVFAVVMMPLLPVFVFFVIRWMRKNNRVRDSVSTDGGRLFETKVLSIVLIVMTVLIELILIYLSLFEAALATTIAVTVFQIAIFVFKLMLFNLFFILVRWTLPRFRYDQVQYLGWHYLLPLSLLNIFITALIIVGVS
;
A
#
# COMPACT_ATOMS: atom_id res chain seq x y z
N PRO A 1 4.11 24.21 -1.24
CA PRO A 1 3.36 23.00 -1.66
C PRO A 1 1.87 23.00 -1.27
N ASN A 2 1.39 23.82 -0.34
CA ASN A 2 -0.06 24.01 -0.12
C ASN A 2 -0.57 25.20 -0.92
N ARG A 3 -0.96 24.98 -2.18
CA ARG A 3 -1.56 26.02 -3.03
C ARG A 3 -3.08 26.07 -2.91
N THR A 4 -3.70 24.90 -2.75
CA THR A 4 -5.13 24.75 -2.47
C THR A 4 -5.51 25.37 -1.13
N ASN A 5 -6.51 26.25 -1.16
CA ASN A 5 -7.16 26.83 0.01
C ASN A 5 -8.67 26.83 -0.23
N VAL A 6 -9.38 25.88 0.38
CA VAL A 6 -10.84 25.82 0.31
C VAL A 6 -11.39 26.38 1.62
N GLY A 7 -12.02 27.56 1.55
CA GLY A 7 -12.67 28.18 2.71
C GLY A 7 -11.74 28.51 3.88
N GLY A 8 -10.44 28.74 3.65
CA GLY A 8 -9.45 29.02 4.69
C GLY A 8 -8.70 27.79 5.22
N PHE A 9 -9.06 26.58 4.78
CA PHE A 9 -8.42 25.32 5.17
C PHE A 9 -7.51 24.79 4.05
N ARG A 10 -6.31 24.33 4.43
CA ARG A 10 -5.30 23.79 3.52
C ARG A 10 -5.03 22.29 3.78
N LEU A 11 -5.42 21.77 4.95
CA LEU A 11 -5.27 20.39 5.44
C LEU A 11 -3.89 19.79 5.16
N GLY A 12 -2.82 20.56 5.38
CA GLY A 12 -1.46 20.09 5.11
C GLY A 12 -1.19 19.74 3.63
N GLY A 13 -2.04 20.19 2.71
CA GLY A 13 -1.95 19.90 1.27
C GLY A 13 -2.83 18.74 0.81
N GLY A 14 -3.54 18.06 1.73
CA GLY A 14 -4.41 16.93 1.39
C GLY A 14 -5.57 17.29 0.46
N GLY A 15 -6.01 18.55 0.46
CA GLY A 15 -7.04 19.05 -0.47
C GLY A 15 -6.57 19.09 -1.94
N GLN A 16 -5.27 19.17 -2.19
CA GLN A 16 -4.72 19.26 -3.55
C GLN A 16 -5.07 18.02 -4.37
N SER A 17 -4.98 16.83 -3.78
CA SER A 17 -5.30 15.58 -4.47
C SER A 17 -6.76 15.53 -4.93
N PHE A 18 -7.69 16.03 -4.10
CA PHE A 18 -9.12 16.12 -4.48
C PHE A 18 -9.35 17.13 -5.61
N GLU A 19 -8.71 18.30 -5.54
CA GLU A 19 -8.83 19.31 -6.60
C GLU A 19 -8.25 18.84 -7.93
N ASP A 20 -7.11 18.13 -7.92
CA ASP A 20 -6.52 17.59 -9.13
C ASP A 20 -7.43 16.54 -9.79
N VAL A 21 -8.11 15.70 -8.99
CA VAL A 21 -9.13 14.77 -9.51
C VAL A 21 -10.31 15.53 -10.13
N ILE A 22 -10.90 16.49 -9.41
CA ILE A 22 -12.03 17.29 -9.92
C ILE A 22 -11.63 18.00 -11.23
N LYS A 23 -10.45 18.61 -11.25
CA LYS A 23 -9.91 19.27 -12.44
C LYS A 23 -9.78 18.29 -13.61
N LEU A 24 -9.25 17.09 -13.40
CA LEU A 24 -9.06 16.10 -14.46
C LEU A 24 -10.38 15.51 -14.96
N VAL A 25 -11.39 15.41 -14.11
CA VAL A 25 -12.76 15.00 -14.48
C VAL A 25 -13.45 16.08 -15.33
N LEU A 26 -13.29 17.35 -14.98
CA LEU A 26 -13.89 18.48 -15.72
C LEU A 26 -13.13 18.85 -17.01
N LYS A 27 -11.90 18.34 -17.17
CA LYS A 27 -11.07 18.64 -18.33
C LYS A 27 -11.61 17.93 -19.57
N GLU A 28 -11.55 18.61 -20.71
CA GLU A 28 -11.95 18.06 -22.00
C GLU A 28 -11.14 16.80 -22.34
N GLU A 29 -11.84 15.76 -22.79
CA GLU A 29 -11.22 14.55 -23.33
C GLU A 29 -10.93 14.73 -24.82
N TYR A 30 -9.65 14.72 -25.19
CA TYR A 30 -9.22 14.76 -26.59
C TYR A 30 -8.79 13.37 -27.06
N TYR A 31 -9.10 13.05 -28.32
CA TYR A 31 -8.62 11.83 -28.97
C TYR A 31 -7.88 12.19 -30.25
N PRO A 32 -6.64 11.69 -30.42
CA PRO A 32 -5.92 11.86 -31.66
C PRO A 32 -6.66 11.21 -32.84
N SER A 33 -6.71 11.92 -33.97
CA SER A 33 -7.45 11.49 -35.17
C SER A 33 -6.87 10.26 -35.87
N HIS A 34 -5.61 9.90 -35.55
CA HIS A 34 -4.95 8.72 -36.09
C HIS A 34 -5.37 7.41 -35.41
N ILE A 35 -6.02 7.47 -34.23
CA ILE A 35 -6.55 6.28 -33.53
C ILE A 35 -7.94 5.93 -34.10
N LYS A 36 -7.95 5.21 -35.23
CA LYS A 36 -9.19 4.84 -35.94
C LYS A 36 -9.73 3.45 -35.58
N MET A 37 -8.86 2.49 -35.31
CA MET A 37 -9.22 1.11 -34.95
C MET A 37 -8.99 0.87 -33.46
N GLY A 38 -9.86 0.07 -32.83
CA GLY A 38 -9.71 -0.33 -31.43
C GLY A 38 -9.94 0.79 -30.40
N LYS A 39 -10.65 1.87 -30.78
CA LYS A 39 -10.92 3.01 -29.88
C LYS A 39 -11.55 2.59 -28.55
N TRP A 40 -12.48 1.63 -28.56
CA TRP A 40 -13.10 1.11 -27.33
C TRP A 40 -12.08 0.50 -26.38
N LEU A 41 -11.13 -0.30 -26.89
CA LEU A 41 -10.10 -0.94 -26.09
C LEU A 41 -9.05 0.06 -25.60
N TYR A 42 -8.71 1.06 -26.43
CA TYR A 42 -7.86 2.18 -26.04
C TYR A 42 -8.46 2.95 -24.86
N MET A 43 -9.78 3.17 -24.86
CA MET A 43 -10.49 3.84 -23.77
C MET A 43 -10.54 2.99 -22.48
N LEU A 44 -10.62 1.66 -22.61
CA LEU A 44 -10.66 0.74 -21.48
C LEU A 44 -9.29 0.45 -20.88
N ALA A 45 -8.19 0.58 -21.64
CA ALA A 45 -6.86 0.24 -21.17
C ALA A 45 -6.43 0.88 -19.82
N PRO A 46 -6.66 2.20 -19.59
CA PRO A 46 -6.44 2.79 -18.26
C PRO A 46 -7.38 2.24 -17.19
N ALA A 47 -8.65 1.97 -17.55
CA ALA A 47 -9.65 1.45 -16.63
C ALA A 47 -9.31 0.00 -16.20
N ILE A 48 -8.77 -0.82 -17.09
CA ILE A 48 -8.29 -2.17 -16.79
C ILE A 48 -7.16 -2.11 -15.76
N THR A 49 -6.16 -1.25 -15.98
CA THR A 49 -5.01 -1.09 -15.07
C THR A 49 -5.47 -0.60 -13.70
N PHE A 50 -6.35 0.41 -13.67
CA PHE A 50 -6.90 0.97 -12.44
C PHE A 50 -7.76 -0.05 -11.67
N ALA A 51 -8.66 -0.75 -12.38
CA ALA A 51 -9.52 -1.78 -11.79
C ALA A 51 -8.69 -2.95 -11.26
N ALA A 52 -7.67 -3.41 -11.98
CA ALA A 52 -6.77 -4.46 -11.52
C ALA A 52 -6.10 -4.08 -10.19
N ALA A 53 -5.58 -2.85 -10.09
CA ALA A 53 -4.97 -2.37 -8.84
C ALA A 53 -5.97 -2.35 -7.66
N LEU A 54 -7.23 -1.94 -7.89
CA LEU A 54 -8.28 -1.95 -6.86
C LEU A 54 -8.70 -3.37 -6.48
N LEU A 55 -8.91 -4.25 -7.46
CA LEU A 55 -9.30 -5.64 -7.24
C LEU A 55 -8.23 -6.41 -6.49
N ALA A 56 -6.94 -6.16 -6.77
CA ALA A 56 -5.83 -6.76 -6.06
C ALA A 56 -5.79 -6.36 -4.57
N PHE A 57 -6.30 -5.17 -4.23
CA PHE A 57 -6.38 -4.70 -2.84
C PHE A 57 -7.50 -5.38 -2.03
N MET A 58 -8.54 -5.91 -2.69
CA MET A 58 -9.75 -6.39 -2.00
C MET A 58 -9.52 -7.60 -1.08
N VAL A 59 -8.51 -8.42 -1.37
CA VAL A 59 -8.21 -9.66 -0.64
C VAL A 59 -7.35 -9.44 0.61
N ILE A 60 -6.94 -8.21 0.89
CA ILE A 60 -6.01 -7.92 1.97
C ILE A 60 -6.80 -7.75 3.29
N PRO A 61 -6.44 -8.47 4.38
CA PRO A 61 -7.07 -8.32 5.68
C PRO A 61 -6.63 -7.04 6.41
N PHE A 62 -7.60 -6.33 6.98
CA PHE A 62 -7.33 -5.16 7.82
C PHE A 62 -7.30 -5.48 9.33
N ALA A 63 -7.95 -6.57 9.73
CA ALA A 63 -8.01 -7.06 11.11
C ALA A 63 -8.28 -8.56 11.13
N ASP A 64 -8.19 -9.16 12.33
CA ASP A 64 -8.53 -10.56 12.56
C ASP A 64 -10.05 -10.80 12.43
N ASN A 65 -10.45 -12.06 12.42
CA ASN A 65 -11.84 -12.47 12.35
C ASN A 65 -12.62 -11.96 13.56
N ILE A 66 -13.72 -11.26 13.30
CA ILE A 66 -14.65 -10.79 14.33
C ILE A 66 -15.67 -11.89 14.57
N VAL A 67 -15.83 -12.33 15.81
CA VAL A 67 -16.89 -13.26 16.18
C VAL A 67 -18.07 -12.45 16.73
N ILE A 68 -19.16 -12.36 15.97
CA ILE A 68 -20.42 -11.73 16.39
C ILE A 68 -21.46 -12.85 16.50
N ASP A 69 -22.05 -13.02 17.68
CA ASP A 69 -23.13 -14.00 17.93
C ASP A 69 -22.81 -15.45 17.49
N GLY A 70 -21.53 -15.82 17.51
CA GLY A 70 -21.05 -17.16 17.11
C GLY A 70 -20.70 -17.31 15.63
N GLU A 71 -20.93 -16.28 14.80
CA GLU A 71 -20.48 -16.25 13.40
C GLU A 71 -19.15 -15.49 13.26
N SER A 72 -18.19 -16.09 12.57
CA SER A 72 -16.89 -15.47 12.28
C SER A 72 -16.93 -14.68 10.98
N LEU A 73 -16.78 -13.37 11.06
CA LEU A 73 -16.71 -12.46 9.92
C LEU A 73 -15.26 -12.03 9.68
N GLN A 74 -14.77 -12.24 8.47
CA GLN A 74 -13.43 -11.81 8.06
C GLN A 74 -13.44 -10.31 7.73
N VAL A 75 -12.50 -9.54 8.28
CA VAL A 75 -12.37 -8.10 8.01
C VAL A 75 -11.57 -7.87 6.72
N GLN A 76 -12.18 -8.29 5.61
CA GLN A 76 -11.67 -8.18 4.25
C GLN A 76 -12.79 -7.67 3.33
N ALA A 77 -12.44 -7.00 2.24
CA ALA A 77 -13.44 -6.58 1.25
C ALA A 77 -13.95 -7.77 0.43
N LEU A 78 -13.07 -8.73 0.14
CA LEU A 78 -13.39 -9.99 -0.51
C LEU A 78 -12.86 -11.16 0.34
N PRO A 79 -13.70 -11.80 1.18
CA PRO A 79 -13.30 -12.89 2.05
C PRO A 79 -13.12 -14.19 1.25
N VAL A 80 -11.89 -14.47 0.81
CA VAL A 80 -11.56 -15.64 -0.01
C VAL A 80 -10.36 -16.40 0.53
N ASN A 81 -10.41 -17.73 0.47
CA ASN A 81 -9.34 -18.61 0.94
C ASN A 81 -8.14 -18.70 -0.02
N PHE A 82 -8.19 -18.02 -1.16
CA PHE A 82 -7.17 -18.06 -2.22
C PHE A 82 -6.57 -16.67 -2.51
N GLY A 83 -6.44 -15.85 -1.47
CA GLY A 83 -6.01 -14.44 -1.57
C GLY A 83 -4.73 -14.23 -2.39
N ILE A 84 -3.71 -15.08 -2.22
CA ILE A 84 -2.48 -14.99 -3.01
C ILE A 84 -2.72 -15.22 -4.51
N LEU A 85 -3.49 -16.25 -4.86
CA LEU A 85 -3.77 -16.58 -6.25
C LEU A 85 -4.57 -15.46 -6.93
N TRP A 86 -5.52 -14.86 -6.19
CA TRP A 86 -6.24 -13.70 -6.66
C TRP A 86 -5.30 -12.51 -6.93
N PHE A 87 -4.42 -12.20 -5.97
CA PHE A 87 -3.45 -11.12 -6.12
C PHE A 87 -2.56 -11.30 -7.37
N LEU A 88 -2.00 -12.49 -7.56
CA LEU A 88 -1.16 -12.79 -8.73
C LEU A 88 -1.95 -12.74 -10.04
N ALA A 89 -3.14 -13.34 -10.08
CA ALA A 89 -3.97 -13.38 -11.29
C ALA A 89 -4.44 -11.97 -11.71
N VAL A 90 -4.85 -11.13 -10.75
CA VAL A 90 -5.29 -9.77 -11.01
C VAL A 90 -4.11 -8.86 -11.34
N GLY A 91 -2.95 -9.06 -10.71
CA GLY A 91 -1.70 -8.37 -11.05
C GLY A 91 -1.35 -8.51 -12.53
N ALA A 92 -1.36 -9.75 -13.05
CA ALA A 92 -1.12 -10.05 -14.46
C ALA A 92 -2.07 -9.30 -15.42
N ILE A 93 -3.35 -9.14 -15.04
CA ILE A 93 -4.34 -8.40 -15.84
C ILE A 93 -3.97 -6.91 -15.94
N GLY A 94 -3.38 -6.33 -14.89
CA GLY A 94 -2.94 -4.93 -14.88
C GLY A 94 -1.90 -4.62 -15.98
N ILE A 95 -0.98 -5.56 -16.23
CA ILE A 95 0.08 -5.43 -17.26
C ILE A 95 -0.54 -5.31 -18.66
N ILE A 96 -1.61 -6.06 -18.93
CA ILE A 96 -2.33 -6.03 -20.21
C ILE A 96 -2.86 -4.62 -20.50
N GLY A 97 -3.37 -3.93 -19.47
CA GLY A 97 -3.84 -2.54 -19.59
C GLY A 97 -2.74 -1.57 -20.02
N ILE A 98 -1.49 -1.78 -19.59
CA ILE A 98 -0.34 -0.96 -20.00
C ILE A 98 0.06 -1.25 -21.45
N ILE A 99 0.10 -2.53 -21.83
CA ILE A 99 0.46 -2.96 -23.19
C ILE A 99 -0.56 -2.42 -24.21
N PHE A 100 -1.85 -2.58 -23.94
CA PHE A 100 -2.91 -2.08 -24.82
C PHE A 100 -2.91 -0.55 -24.94
N GLY A 101 -2.60 0.16 -23.85
CA GLY A 101 -2.56 1.62 -23.89
C GLY A 101 -1.51 2.17 -24.85
N GLY A 102 -0.28 1.63 -24.81
CA GLY A 102 0.78 2.04 -25.73
C GLY A 102 0.62 1.48 -27.14
N TRP A 103 0.08 0.26 -27.30
CA TRP A 103 -0.09 -0.34 -28.63
C TRP A 103 -1.19 0.35 -29.43
N LEU A 104 -2.35 0.61 -28.82
CA LEU A 104 -3.49 1.24 -29.48
C LEU A 104 -3.35 2.75 -29.62
N SER A 105 -2.36 3.36 -28.97
CA SER A 105 -1.99 4.76 -29.14
C SER A 105 -1.45 5.08 -30.55
N HIS A 106 -1.00 4.07 -31.31
CA HIS A 106 -0.49 4.20 -32.69
C HIS A 106 0.66 5.23 -32.84
N ASN A 107 1.38 5.51 -31.75
CA ASN A 107 2.58 6.34 -31.72
C ASN A 107 3.80 5.45 -31.41
N LYS A 108 4.90 5.64 -32.16
CA LYS A 108 6.15 4.86 -32.00
C LYS A 108 6.71 4.97 -30.58
N TYR A 109 6.66 6.17 -29.97
CA TYR A 109 7.20 6.38 -28.63
C TYR A 109 6.35 5.71 -27.54
N SER A 110 5.02 5.82 -27.65
CA SER A 110 4.09 5.15 -26.73
C SER A 110 4.18 3.63 -26.81
N LEU A 111 4.34 3.08 -28.03
CA LEU A 111 4.54 1.65 -28.24
C LEU A 111 5.87 1.16 -27.65
N LEU A 112 6.96 1.89 -27.86
CA LEU A 112 8.26 1.54 -27.25
C LEU A 112 8.19 1.62 -25.72
N GLY A 113 7.48 2.63 -25.19
CA GLY A 113 7.24 2.78 -23.75
C GLY A 113 6.46 1.61 -23.15
N SER A 114 5.35 1.19 -23.78
CA SER A 114 4.57 0.05 -23.26
C SER A 114 5.28 -1.28 -23.39
N VAL A 115 6.05 -1.51 -24.45
CA VAL A 115 6.85 -2.74 -24.60
C VAL A 115 7.95 -2.82 -23.54
N ARG A 116 8.61 -1.70 -23.23
CA ARG A 116 9.61 -1.63 -22.15
C ARG A 116 8.97 -1.85 -20.77
N ALA A 117 7.83 -1.21 -20.51
CA ALA A 117 7.09 -1.38 -19.25
C ALA A 117 6.62 -2.83 -19.08
N GLY A 118 5.98 -3.40 -20.10
CA GLY A 118 5.45 -4.76 -20.08
C GLY A 118 6.55 -5.81 -19.93
N SER A 119 7.66 -5.68 -20.67
CA SER A 119 8.81 -6.59 -20.52
C SER A 119 9.48 -6.48 -19.15
N GLN A 120 9.52 -5.30 -18.54
CA GLN A 120 9.96 -5.15 -17.15
C GLN A 120 9.02 -5.88 -16.21
N MET A 121 7.73 -5.56 -16.21
CA MET A 121 6.75 -6.15 -15.28
C MET A 121 6.74 -7.68 -15.38
N ILE A 122 6.68 -8.24 -16.59
CA ILE A 122 6.75 -9.70 -16.81
C ILE A 122 8.06 -10.29 -16.24
N GLY A 123 9.19 -9.60 -16.43
CA GLY A 123 10.49 -10.05 -15.93
C GLY A 123 10.58 -10.10 -14.40
N TYR A 124 9.81 -9.26 -13.69
CA TYR A 124 9.79 -9.20 -12.23
C TYR A 124 8.64 -10.01 -11.60
N GLU A 125 7.59 -10.32 -12.38
CA GLU A 125 6.49 -11.19 -11.96
C GLU A 125 6.98 -12.63 -11.66
N LEU A 126 7.97 -13.13 -12.41
CA LEU A 126 8.57 -14.44 -12.19
C LEU A 126 9.31 -14.55 -10.83
N PRO A 127 10.32 -13.70 -10.51
CA PRO A 127 10.92 -13.68 -9.17
C PRO A 127 9.91 -13.44 -8.05
N LEU A 128 8.92 -12.58 -8.27
CA LEU A 128 7.84 -12.32 -7.31
C LEU A 128 7.07 -13.61 -7.03
N GLY A 129 6.55 -14.29 -8.05
CA GLY A 129 5.80 -15.54 -7.89
C GLY A 129 6.62 -16.65 -7.22
N LEU A 130 7.90 -16.78 -7.57
CA LEU A 130 8.80 -17.75 -6.93
C LEU A 130 9.06 -17.43 -5.44
N SER A 131 9.21 -16.15 -5.09
CA SER A 131 9.34 -15.75 -3.69
C SER A 131 8.05 -16.03 -2.90
N VAL A 132 6.88 -15.84 -3.51
CA VAL A 132 5.59 -16.19 -2.91
C VAL A 132 5.49 -17.70 -2.64
N ILE A 133 5.94 -18.54 -3.58
CA ILE A 133 5.96 -20.01 -3.37
C ILE A 133 6.75 -20.37 -2.12
N SER A 134 7.94 -19.80 -1.92
CA SER A 134 8.71 -20.07 -0.69
C SER A 134 7.98 -19.67 0.59
N MET A 135 7.19 -18.60 0.55
CA MET A 135 6.34 -18.19 1.68
C MET A 135 5.18 -19.16 1.90
N VAL A 136 4.53 -19.62 0.83
CA VAL A 136 3.43 -20.60 0.90
C VAL A 136 3.91 -21.91 1.52
N ILE A 137 5.10 -22.39 1.16
CA ILE A 137 5.68 -23.60 1.78
C ILE A 137 5.94 -23.36 3.29
N THR A 138 6.35 -22.15 3.67
CA THR A 138 6.65 -21.80 5.07
C THR A 138 5.37 -21.69 5.93
N TYR A 139 4.32 -21.08 5.41
CA TYR A 139 3.07 -20.84 6.15
C TYR A 139 2.03 -21.97 6.00
N ASP A 140 2.23 -22.91 5.07
CA ASP A 140 1.29 -23.98 4.72
C ASP A 140 -0.14 -23.49 4.37
N THR A 141 -0.24 -22.30 3.78
CA THR A 141 -1.52 -21.71 3.36
C THR A 141 -1.33 -20.71 2.23
N ILE A 142 -2.42 -20.40 1.52
CA ILE A 142 -2.49 -19.37 0.49
C ILE A 142 -3.47 -18.23 0.84
N ASP A 143 -4.09 -18.29 2.02
CA ASP A 143 -4.94 -17.25 2.58
C ASP A 143 -4.10 -16.22 3.36
N PHE A 144 -4.29 -14.94 3.04
CA PHE A 144 -3.61 -13.84 3.70
C PHE A 144 -3.96 -13.73 5.20
N ASN A 145 -5.19 -14.03 5.61
CA ASN A 145 -5.55 -13.92 7.02
C ASN A 145 -4.83 -15.01 7.84
N ALA A 146 -4.91 -16.26 7.37
CA ALA A 146 -4.18 -17.38 7.98
C ALA A 146 -2.67 -17.13 8.06
N MET A 147 -2.05 -16.49 7.04
CA MET A 147 -0.64 -16.10 7.11
C MET A 147 -0.34 -15.11 8.24
N VAL A 148 -1.18 -14.07 8.39
CA VAL A 148 -1.01 -13.09 9.47
C VAL A 148 -1.20 -13.75 10.84
N GLN A 149 -2.16 -14.66 10.98
CA GLN A 149 -2.36 -15.42 12.21
C GLN A 149 -1.14 -16.28 12.56
N TRP A 150 -0.51 -16.94 11.58
CA TRP A 150 0.73 -17.70 11.78
C TRP A 150 1.87 -16.82 12.31
N GLN A 151 1.96 -15.58 11.81
CA GLN A 151 2.99 -14.61 12.22
C GLN A 151 2.85 -14.09 13.66
N SER A 152 1.73 -14.40 14.34
CA SER A 152 1.54 -14.06 15.76
C SER A 152 2.45 -14.84 16.70
N GLY A 153 3.03 -15.96 16.21
CA GLY A 153 3.94 -16.79 16.97
C GLY A 153 5.28 -16.11 17.26
N THR A 154 6.12 -16.81 18.03
CA THR A 154 7.50 -16.42 18.28
C THR A 154 8.46 -17.46 17.70
N VAL A 155 9.51 -16.97 17.05
CA VAL A 155 10.62 -17.77 16.53
C VAL A 155 11.76 -17.71 17.55
N LEU A 156 12.38 -18.86 17.83
CA LEU A 156 13.44 -18.99 18.84
C LEU A 156 13.05 -18.52 20.26
N GLY A 157 11.75 -18.44 20.55
CA GLY A 157 11.20 -18.02 21.85
C GLY A 157 11.27 -16.52 22.15
N PHE A 158 11.92 -15.70 21.31
CA PHE A 158 12.05 -14.25 21.54
C PHE A 158 11.85 -13.39 20.28
N LEU A 159 12.09 -13.91 19.08
CA LEU A 159 11.90 -13.14 17.84
C LEU A 159 10.42 -13.21 17.43
N PRO A 160 9.84 -12.12 16.90
CA PRO A 160 8.52 -12.20 16.28
C PRO A 160 8.61 -13.12 15.05
N ALA A 161 7.62 -13.99 14.85
CA ALA A 161 7.53 -14.88 13.67
C ALA A 161 7.17 -14.13 12.38
N TRP A 162 7.64 -12.89 12.24
CA TRP A 162 7.43 -12.08 11.06
C TRP A 162 8.13 -12.70 9.86
N GLY A 163 7.46 -12.68 8.72
CA GLY A 163 7.98 -13.29 7.48
C GLY A 163 9.36 -12.76 7.09
N MET A 164 9.68 -11.51 7.40
CA MET A 164 11.03 -10.97 7.14
C MET A 164 12.13 -11.67 7.95
N VAL A 165 11.82 -12.12 9.17
CA VAL A 165 12.77 -12.82 10.05
C VAL A 165 12.90 -14.28 9.62
N VAL A 166 11.77 -14.92 9.27
CA VAL A 166 11.74 -16.33 8.88
C VAL A 166 12.35 -16.53 7.49
N GLN A 167 12.03 -15.63 6.56
CA GLN A 167 12.35 -15.73 5.13
C GLN A 167 12.96 -14.40 4.62
N PRO A 168 14.16 -14.01 5.09
CA PRO A 168 14.76 -12.72 4.74
C PRO A 168 15.08 -12.60 3.25
N LEU A 169 15.54 -13.67 2.61
CA LEU A 169 15.88 -13.66 1.19
C LEU A 169 14.63 -13.49 0.31
N ALA A 170 13.54 -14.22 0.61
CA ALA A 170 12.26 -14.02 -0.07
C ALA A 170 11.71 -12.61 0.17
N ALA A 171 11.81 -12.07 1.38
CA ALA A 171 11.36 -10.70 1.68
C ALA A 171 12.07 -9.66 0.81
N VAL A 172 13.40 -9.74 0.70
CA VAL A 172 14.18 -8.80 -0.12
C VAL A 172 13.82 -8.93 -1.59
N ILE A 173 13.74 -10.15 -2.13
CA ILE A 173 13.37 -10.38 -3.54
C ILE A 173 11.97 -9.85 -3.82
N PHE A 174 11.01 -10.18 -2.96
CA PHE A 174 9.62 -9.75 -3.10
C PHE A 174 9.51 -8.23 -3.08
N ILE A 175 10.12 -7.56 -2.09
CA ILE A 175 10.09 -6.09 -2.00
C ILE A 175 10.68 -5.45 -3.26
N ILE A 176 11.85 -5.90 -3.72
CA ILE A 176 12.48 -5.37 -4.95
C ILE A 176 11.56 -5.59 -6.16
N ALA A 177 10.93 -6.75 -6.28
CA ALA A 177 10.01 -7.03 -7.37
C ALA A 177 8.75 -6.17 -7.32
N MET A 178 8.18 -5.91 -6.13
CA MET A 178 7.06 -4.99 -5.97
C MET A 178 7.42 -3.54 -6.32
N PHE A 179 8.65 -3.10 -6.07
CA PHE A 179 9.13 -1.80 -6.55
C PHE A 179 9.19 -1.74 -8.08
N ALA A 180 9.62 -2.81 -8.73
CA ALA A 180 9.65 -2.89 -10.19
C ALA A 180 8.24 -2.97 -10.80
N GLU A 181 7.31 -3.69 -10.16
CA GLU A 181 5.92 -3.87 -10.61
C GLU A 181 5.10 -2.58 -10.51
N THR A 182 5.40 -1.72 -9.54
CA THR A 182 4.69 -0.43 -9.38
C THR A 182 5.15 0.64 -10.38
N ASN A 183 6.11 0.32 -11.27
CA ASN A 183 6.70 1.23 -12.27
C ASN A 183 7.16 2.59 -11.72
N ARG A 184 7.46 2.66 -10.42
CA ARG A 184 7.94 3.89 -9.76
C ARG A 184 9.47 3.94 -9.74
N ALA A 185 10.01 5.15 -9.71
CA ALA A 185 11.45 5.36 -9.55
C ALA A 185 11.93 4.65 -8.26
N PRO A 186 13.00 3.85 -8.32
CA PRO A 186 14.07 3.84 -9.33
C PRO A 186 13.81 2.98 -10.60
N PHE A 187 12.71 2.23 -10.65
CA PHE A 187 12.31 1.34 -11.75
C PHE A 187 11.31 1.97 -12.73
N SER A 188 11.24 3.30 -12.81
CA SER A 188 10.36 4.03 -13.72
C SER A 188 10.95 4.13 -15.14
N VAL A 189 11.26 2.98 -15.75
CA VAL A 189 11.87 2.93 -17.08
C VAL A 189 10.86 3.26 -18.18
N ALA A 190 9.57 3.04 -17.91
CA ALA A 190 8.45 3.33 -18.79
C ALA A 190 8.14 4.83 -18.94
N GLU A 191 8.43 5.64 -17.91
CA GLU A 191 8.14 7.09 -17.87
C GLU A 191 9.43 7.93 -18.05
N GLY A 192 10.44 7.39 -18.73
CA GLY A 192 11.72 8.06 -18.92
C GLY A 192 11.58 9.36 -19.71
N GLU A 193 11.41 10.49 -19.01
CA GLU A 193 11.22 11.84 -19.58
C GLU A 193 12.24 12.19 -20.65
N SER A 194 13.49 11.74 -20.50
CA SER A 194 14.59 12.01 -21.42
C SER A 194 14.62 11.11 -22.66
N GLU A 195 13.93 9.96 -22.66
CA GLU A 195 13.99 8.95 -23.73
C GLU A 195 12.66 8.75 -24.47
N ILE A 196 11.53 8.78 -23.75
CA ILE A 196 10.20 8.43 -24.28
C ILE A 196 9.07 9.34 -23.73
N VAL A 197 9.42 10.53 -23.23
CA VAL A 197 8.49 11.54 -22.69
C VAL A 197 7.66 11.00 -21.52
N ALA A 198 6.46 10.44 -21.76
CA ALA A 198 5.59 9.86 -20.74
C ALA A 198 5.22 8.39 -21.05
N GLY A 199 5.95 7.75 -21.98
CA GLY A 199 5.75 6.35 -22.35
C GLY A 199 4.34 6.08 -22.87
N PHE A 200 3.70 5.04 -22.34
CA PHE A 200 2.37 4.59 -22.74
C PHE A 200 1.24 5.57 -22.38
N MET A 201 1.49 6.55 -21.49
CA MET A 201 0.49 7.55 -21.10
C MET A 201 0.43 8.77 -22.04
N THR A 202 1.39 8.91 -22.96
CA THR A 202 1.63 10.17 -23.72
C THR A 202 0.41 10.68 -24.48
N GLU A 203 -0.41 9.80 -25.07
CA GLU A 203 -1.59 10.18 -25.86
C GLU A 203 -2.89 10.28 -25.04
N TYR A 204 -2.83 10.01 -23.73
CA TYR A 204 -4.00 10.05 -22.86
C TYR A 204 -4.20 11.44 -22.24
N THR A 205 -5.45 11.87 -22.16
CA THR A 205 -5.83 13.17 -21.58
C THR A 205 -6.90 13.01 -20.49
N ALA A 206 -7.04 14.04 -19.65
CA ALA A 206 -8.13 14.19 -18.68
C ALA A 206 -8.30 12.94 -17.78
N MET A 207 -9.50 12.37 -17.70
CA MET A 207 -9.82 11.26 -16.78
C MET A 207 -9.04 9.98 -17.09
N LYS A 208 -8.71 9.69 -18.35
CA LYS A 208 -7.97 8.47 -18.72
C LYS A 208 -6.52 8.52 -18.29
N PHE A 209 -5.89 9.68 -18.45
CA PHE A 209 -4.59 9.95 -17.87
C PHE A 209 -4.65 9.84 -16.35
N ALA A 210 -5.69 10.43 -15.74
CA ALA A 210 -5.90 10.35 -14.29
C ALA A 210 -6.01 8.90 -13.81
N MET A 211 -6.71 8.02 -14.53
CA MET A 211 -6.87 6.62 -14.17
C MET A 211 -5.53 5.87 -14.15
N TYR A 212 -4.65 6.09 -15.13
CA TYR A 212 -3.30 5.51 -15.09
C TYR A 212 -2.50 6.05 -13.91
N PHE A 213 -2.48 7.37 -13.73
CA PHE A 213 -1.75 8.00 -12.63
C PHE A 213 -2.24 7.52 -11.26
N MET A 214 -3.56 7.51 -11.03
CA MET A 214 -4.18 6.98 -9.82
C MET A 214 -3.93 5.48 -9.67
N GLY A 215 -4.01 4.72 -10.76
CA GLY A 215 -3.74 3.28 -10.78
C GLY A 215 -2.36 2.94 -10.24
N GLU A 216 -1.33 3.70 -10.59
CA GLU A 216 0.02 3.52 -10.04
C GLU A 216 0.10 3.80 -8.54
N TYR A 217 -0.65 4.79 -8.01
CA TYR A 217 -0.71 5.03 -6.56
C TYR A 217 -1.49 3.95 -5.83
N VAL A 218 -2.59 3.46 -6.41
CA VAL A 218 -3.35 2.34 -5.85
C VAL A 218 -2.51 1.07 -5.88
N ALA A 219 -1.76 0.81 -6.95
CA ALA A 219 -0.84 -0.31 -7.06
C ALA A 219 0.28 -0.22 -6.02
N MET A 220 0.86 0.96 -5.81
CA MET A 220 1.83 1.20 -4.73
C MET A 220 1.23 0.93 -3.34
N ASN A 221 0.00 1.38 -3.10
CA ASN A 221 -0.68 1.13 -1.82
C ASN A 221 -0.96 -0.37 -1.62
N THR A 222 -1.38 -1.05 -2.68
CA THR A 222 -1.61 -2.50 -2.69
C THR A 222 -0.31 -3.25 -2.47
N ALA A 223 0.79 -2.80 -3.08
CA ALA A 223 2.11 -3.37 -2.89
C ALA A 223 2.56 -3.29 -1.44
N SER A 224 2.47 -2.10 -0.85
CA SER A 224 2.76 -1.89 0.57
C SER A 224 1.91 -2.79 1.45
N ALA A 225 0.60 -2.88 1.17
CA ALA A 225 -0.34 -3.69 1.93
C ALA A 225 0.00 -5.20 1.88
N VAL A 226 0.34 -5.74 0.70
CA VAL A 226 0.75 -7.15 0.57
C VAL A 226 2.09 -7.41 1.27
N ILE A 227 3.06 -6.49 1.16
CA ILE A 227 4.35 -6.61 1.89
C ILE A 227 4.10 -6.69 3.40
N ILE A 228 3.24 -5.83 3.94
CA ILE A 228 2.93 -5.79 5.37
C ILE A 228 2.28 -7.09 5.82
N THR A 229 1.30 -7.57 5.07
CA THR A 229 0.56 -8.80 5.35
C THR A 229 1.45 -10.04 5.28
N MET A 230 2.33 -10.13 4.28
CA MET A 230 3.17 -11.31 4.09
C MET A 230 4.44 -11.33 4.94
N PHE A 231 5.00 -10.18 5.32
CA PHE A 231 6.33 -10.11 5.95
C PHE A 231 6.38 -9.40 7.31
N PHE A 232 5.40 -8.55 7.63
CA PHE A 232 5.44 -7.69 8.83
C PHE A 232 4.24 -7.88 9.76
N GLY A 233 3.60 -9.05 9.76
CA GLY A 233 2.56 -9.36 10.73
C GLY A 233 1.22 -8.69 10.45
N GLY A 234 0.95 -8.18 9.23
CA GLY A 234 -0.33 -7.56 8.90
C GLY A 234 -0.78 -6.51 9.91
N TYR A 235 -1.92 -6.77 10.53
CA TYR A 235 -2.56 -5.94 11.57
C TYR A 235 -2.06 -6.19 13.00
N GLN A 236 -1.17 -7.16 13.22
CA GLN A 236 -0.67 -7.54 14.55
C GLN A 236 0.54 -6.71 14.99
N LEU A 237 0.74 -6.61 16.30
CA LEU A 237 1.98 -6.07 16.87
C LEU A 237 3.00 -7.20 17.10
N PRO A 238 4.30 -6.91 17.13
CA PRO A 238 5.28 -7.93 17.46
C PRO A 238 4.99 -8.48 18.87
N TRP A 239 5.06 -9.80 19.03
CA TRP A 239 4.81 -10.54 20.29
C TRP A 239 3.38 -10.50 20.84
N VAL A 240 2.44 -9.84 20.15
CA VAL A 240 1.09 -9.60 20.66
C VAL A 240 0.08 -10.21 19.70
N SER A 241 -0.48 -11.35 20.08
CA SER A 241 -1.55 -12.03 19.32
C SER A 241 -2.91 -11.38 19.57
N THR A 242 -3.86 -11.62 18.68
CA THR A 242 -5.26 -11.17 18.86
C THR A 242 -5.86 -11.74 20.14
N ALA A 243 -5.64 -13.03 20.42
CA ALA A 243 -6.13 -13.68 21.62
C ALA A 243 -5.59 -13.00 22.89
N TYR A 244 -4.30 -12.66 22.90
CA TYR A 244 -3.67 -11.96 24.01
C TYR A 244 -4.25 -10.55 24.21
N LEU A 245 -4.53 -9.82 23.12
CA LEU A 245 -5.17 -8.50 23.17
C LEU A 245 -6.59 -8.55 23.72
N LEU A 246 -7.36 -9.58 23.39
CA LEU A 246 -8.72 -9.77 23.90
C LEU A 246 -8.71 -10.11 25.40
N GLU A 247 -7.81 -11.00 25.83
CA GLU A 247 -7.70 -11.40 27.24
C GLU A 247 -7.21 -10.25 28.13
N HIS A 248 -6.26 -9.45 27.65
CA HIS A 248 -5.63 -8.36 28.41
C HIS A 248 -6.12 -6.96 28.00
N PHE A 249 -7.33 -6.88 27.45
CA PHE A 249 -7.86 -5.63 26.89
C PHE A 249 -7.89 -4.49 27.91
N SER A 250 -8.23 -4.77 29.18
CA SER A 250 -8.28 -3.77 30.25
C SER A 250 -6.93 -3.10 30.48
N VAL A 251 -5.85 -3.89 30.57
CA VAL A 251 -4.48 -3.39 30.69
C VAL A 251 -4.08 -2.57 29.47
N PHE A 252 -4.40 -3.08 28.28
CA PHE A 252 -4.14 -2.38 27.02
C PHE A 252 -4.86 -1.02 26.96
N ALA A 253 -6.14 -0.95 27.34
CA ALA A 253 -6.92 0.27 27.37
C ALA A 253 -6.31 1.30 28.34
N VAL A 254 -5.92 0.86 29.54
CA VAL A 254 -5.27 1.72 30.55
C VAL A 254 -3.92 2.26 30.07
N VAL A 255 -3.15 1.48 29.31
CA VAL A 255 -1.88 1.95 28.70
C VAL A 255 -2.12 2.95 27.57
N MET A 256 -3.20 2.77 26.80
CA MET A 256 -3.55 3.68 25.71
C MET A 256 -4.07 5.04 26.18
N MET A 257 -4.72 5.09 27.36
CA MET A 257 -5.22 6.34 27.96
C MET A 257 -4.15 7.43 28.09
N PRO A 258 -2.95 7.20 28.65
CA PRO A 258 -1.90 8.22 28.65
C PRO A 258 -1.16 8.32 27.31
N LEU A 259 -1.06 7.24 26.54
CA LEU A 259 -0.27 7.21 25.32
C LEU A 259 -0.89 8.07 24.20
N LEU A 260 -2.22 8.01 24.03
CA LEU A 260 -2.92 8.77 23.00
C LEU A 260 -2.80 10.31 23.18
N PRO A 261 -3.05 10.90 24.36
CA PRO A 261 -2.81 12.32 24.61
C PRO A 261 -1.37 12.74 24.43
N VAL A 262 -0.41 11.92 24.86
CA VAL A 262 1.02 12.21 24.69
C VAL A 262 1.35 12.28 23.20
N PHE A 263 0.89 11.30 22.41
CA PHE A 263 1.07 11.31 20.96
C PHE A 263 0.43 12.54 20.31
N VAL A 264 -0.83 12.84 20.65
CA VAL A 264 -1.57 14.00 20.13
C VAL A 264 -0.90 15.32 20.54
N PHE A 265 -0.34 15.41 21.75
CA PHE A 265 0.45 16.54 22.20
C PHE A 265 1.70 16.75 21.33
N PHE A 266 2.42 15.68 20.99
CA PHE A 266 3.57 15.75 20.07
C PHE A 266 3.14 16.19 18.67
N VAL A 267 2.02 15.68 18.15
CA VAL A 267 1.48 16.07 16.84
C VAL A 267 1.08 17.56 16.84
N ILE A 268 0.38 18.03 17.87
CA ILE A 268 0.01 19.46 18.02
C ILE A 268 1.26 20.34 18.13
N ARG A 269 2.26 19.91 18.91
CA ARG A 269 3.53 20.63 19.04
C ARG A 269 4.26 20.72 17.71
N TRP A 270 4.31 19.62 16.95
CA TRP A 270 4.90 19.58 15.62
C TRP A 270 4.16 20.49 14.64
N MET A 271 2.82 20.46 14.62
CA MET A 271 2.00 21.34 13.79
C MET A 271 2.23 22.81 14.12
N ARG A 272 2.25 23.20 15.40
CA ARG A 272 2.50 24.59 15.82
C ARG A 272 3.92 25.06 15.52
N LYS A 273 4.89 24.15 15.46
CA LYS A 273 6.27 24.46 15.10
C LYS A 273 6.41 24.69 13.61
N ASN A 274 5.84 23.80 12.79
CA ASN A 274 6.10 23.76 11.35
C ASN A 274 5.10 24.56 10.52
N ASN A 275 3.87 24.78 11.00
CA ASN A 275 2.86 25.58 10.31
C ASN A 275 2.97 27.07 10.66
N ARG A 276 4.17 27.66 10.46
CA ARG A 276 4.44 29.08 10.68
C ARG A 276 4.69 29.80 9.35
N VAL A 277 4.29 31.06 9.27
CA VAL A 277 4.58 31.93 8.12
C VAL A 277 5.70 32.89 8.53
N ARG A 278 6.56 33.28 7.58
CA ARG A 278 7.41 34.47 7.78
C ARG A 278 6.49 35.68 7.79
N ASP A 279 6.56 36.48 8.85
CA ASP A 279 5.71 37.66 9.04
C ASP A 279 5.78 38.68 7.89
N SER A 280 6.83 38.62 7.05
CA SER A 280 7.05 39.51 5.92
C SER A 280 6.31 39.16 4.62
N VAL A 281 5.69 37.98 4.49
CA VAL A 281 5.16 37.47 3.20
C VAL A 281 3.63 37.43 3.14
N SER A 282 2.93 37.37 4.27
CA SER A 282 1.47 37.22 4.26
C SER A 282 0.85 37.55 5.62
N THR A 283 -0.15 38.42 5.62
CA THR A 283 -1.08 38.69 6.74
C THR A 283 -2.18 37.63 6.86
N ASP A 284 -1.92 36.41 6.35
CA ASP A 284 -2.93 35.37 6.20
C ASP A 284 -3.10 34.61 7.53
N GLY A 285 -3.96 35.15 8.41
CA GLY A 285 -4.35 34.54 9.68
C GLY A 285 -4.98 33.14 9.54
N GLY A 286 -5.29 32.71 8.31
CA GLY A 286 -5.84 31.39 7.99
C GLY A 286 -5.03 30.21 8.51
N ARG A 287 -3.68 30.25 8.47
CA ARG A 287 -2.85 29.12 8.99
C ARG A 287 -2.90 28.99 10.51
N LEU A 288 -2.96 30.11 11.22
CA LEU A 288 -3.10 30.12 12.67
C LEU A 288 -4.51 29.67 13.07
N PHE A 289 -5.54 30.10 12.33
CA PHE A 289 -6.90 29.64 12.49
C PHE A 289 -7.03 28.13 12.25
N GLU A 290 -6.52 27.64 11.13
CA GLU A 290 -6.48 26.21 10.78
C GLU A 290 -5.78 25.38 11.85
N THR A 291 -4.59 25.80 12.30
CA THR A 291 -3.86 25.08 13.36
C THR A 291 -4.64 25.05 14.67
N LYS A 292 -5.35 26.12 15.02
CA LYS A 292 -6.22 26.16 16.21
C LYS A 292 -7.39 25.19 16.07
N VAL A 293 -8.11 25.23 14.94
CA VAL A 293 -9.26 24.34 14.67
C VAL A 293 -8.81 22.88 14.69
N LEU A 294 -7.75 22.52 13.96
CA LEU A 294 -7.22 21.15 13.94
C LEU A 294 -6.75 20.69 15.32
N SER A 295 -6.14 21.58 16.12
CA SER A 295 -5.75 21.24 17.49
C SER A 295 -6.97 20.96 18.38
N ILE A 296 -8.03 21.77 18.27
CA ILE A 296 -9.28 21.56 19.03
C ILE A 296 -9.94 20.25 18.61
N VAL A 297 -10.06 20.00 17.31
CA VAL A 297 -10.66 18.77 16.78
C VAL A 297 -9.89 17.54 17.26
N LEU A 298 -8.56 17.55 17.20
CA LEU A 298 -7.74 16.44 17.70
C LEU A 298 -7.93 16.21 19.20
N ILE A 299 -7.96 17.28 20.02
CA ILE A 299 -8.17 17.15 21.46
C ILE A 299 -9.57 16.59 21.75
N VAL A 300 -10.61 17.11 21.10
CA VAL A 300 -11.99 16.64 21.28
C VAL A 300 -12.12 15.16 20.88
N MET A 301 -11.56 14.77 19.73
CA MET A 301 -11.53 13.37 19.29
C MET A 301 -10.79 12.48 20.29
N THR A 302 -9.67 12.96 20.85
CA THR A 302 -8.90 12.20 21.85
C THR A 302 -9.72 11.99 23.11
N VAL A 303 -10.37 13.03 23.63
CA VAL A 303 -11.23 12.94 24.82
C VAL A 303 -12.41 11.99 24.58
N LEU A 304 -13.02 12.03 23.39
CA LEU A 304 -14.10 11.08 23.04
C LEU A 304 -13.59 9.63 23.03
N ILE A 305 -12.42 9.37 22.44
CA ILE A 305 -11.80 8.04 22.44
C ILE A 305 -11.46 7.60 23.87
N GLU A 306 -10.92 8.48 24.70
CA GLU A 306 -10.62 8.19 26.11
C GLU A 306 -11.89 7.84 26.90
N LEU A 307 -12.97 8.59 26.73
CA LEU A 307 -14.25 8.30 27.39
C LEU A 307 -14.77 6.92 26.98
N ILE A 308 -14.64 6.55 25.70
CA ILE A 308 -15.00 5.22 25.21
C ILE A 308 -14.09 4.16 25.85
N LEU A 309 -12.77 4.36 25.88
CA LEU A 309 -11.83 3.42 26.49
C LEU A 309 -12.09 3.24 27.99
N ILE A 310 -12.40 4.32 28.71
CA ILE A 310 -12.75 4.27 30.14
C ILE A 310 -14.03 3.46 30.32
N TYR A 311 -15.06 3.75 29.53
CA TYR A 311 -16.32 3.00 29.58
C TYR A 311 -16.09 1.50 29.33
N LEU A 312 -15.34 1.14 28.29
CA LEU A 312 -15.03 -0.26 27.97
C LEU A 312 -14.16 -0.95 29.02
N SER A 313 -13.30 -0.19 29.72
CA SER A 313 -12.48 -0.73 30.81
C SER A 313 -13.27 -0.99 32.10
N LEU A 314 -14.39 -0.28 32.30
CA LEU A 314 -15.25 -0.40 33.48
C LEU A 314 -16.42 -1.35 33.26
N PHE A 315 -16.93 -1.43 32.03
CA PHE A 315 -18.05 -2.28 31.63
C PHE A 315 -17.56 -3.30 30.62
N GLU A 316 -17.18 -4.49 31.10
CA GLU A 316 -16.69 -5.60 30.29
C GLU A 316 -17.80 -6.20 29.43
N ALA A 317 -18.00 -5.63 28.23
CA ALA A 317 -18.86 -6.19 27.21
C ALA A 317 -18.03 -6.91 26.14
N ALA A 318 -18.20 -8.23 25.99
CA ALA A 318 -17.42 -9.07 25.07
C ALA A 318 -17.46 -8.61 23.61
N LEU A 319 -18.62 -8.16 23.14
CA LEU A 319 -18.77 -7.65 21.77
C LEU A 319 -18.04 -6.30 21.60
N ALA A 320 -18.12 -5.43 22.61
CA ALA A 320 -17.52 -4.10 22.54
C ALA A 320 -15.98 -4.14 22.61
N THR A 321 -15.41 -5.06 23.39
CA THR A 321 -13.96 -5.31 23.43
C THR A 321 -13.46 -5.87 22.09
N THR A 322 -14.19 -6.81 21.49
CA THR A 322 -13.86 -7.36 20.16
C THR A 322 -13.85 -6.28 19.08
N ILE A 323 -14.85 -5.39 19.06
CA ILE A 323 -14.88 -4.24 18.14
C ILE A 323 -13.72 -3.30 18.40
N ALA A 324 -13.41 -2.98 19.66
CA ALA A 324 -12.32 -2.08 20.00
C ALA A 324 -10.94 -2.62 19.56
N VAL A 325 -10.68 -3.91 19.78
CA VAL A 325 -9.47 -4.58 19.29
C VAL A 325 -9.41 -4.54 17.76
N THR A 326 -10.53 -4.77 17.07
CA THR A 326 -10.59 -4.69 15.61
C THR A 326 -10.23 -3.31 15.10
N VAL A 327 -10.83 -2.25 15.67
CA VAL A 327 -10.54 -0.86 15.28
C VAL A 327 -9.06 -0.53 15.53
N PHE A 328 -8.50 -1.03 16.63
CA PHE A 328 -7.08 -0.87 16.92
C PHE A 328 -6.18 -1.60 15.90
N GLN A 329 -6.52 -2.83 15.52
CA GLN A 329 -5.83 -3.60 14.48
C GLN A 329 -5.87 -2.88 13.13
N ILE A 330 -7.02 -2.33 12.73
CA ILE A 330 -7.15 -1.50 11.53
C ILE A 330 -6.21 -0.29 11.63
N ALA A 331 -6.15 0.39 12.78
CA ALA A 331 -5.26 1.53 12.99
C ALA A 331 -3.78 1.15 12.86
N ILE A 332 -3.37 -0.01 13.39
CA ILE A 332 -2.00 -0.54 13.23
C ILE A 332 -1.71 -0.82 11.76
N PHE A 333 -2.63 -1.49 11.07
CA PHE A 333 -2.47 -1.82 9.65
C PHE A 333 -2.31 -0.54 8.82
N VAL A 334 -3.17 0.45 9.02
CA VAL A 334 -3.08 1.76 8.34
C VAL A 334 -1.79 2.49 8.68
N PHE A 335 -1.34 2.44 9.94
CA PHE A 335 -0.07 3.04 10.34
C PHE A 335 1.13 2.40 9.62
N LYS A 336 1.19 1.06 9.58
CA LYS A 336 2.23 0.34 8.83
C LYS A 336 2.13 0.65 7.34
N LEU A 337 0.92 0.71 6.78
CA LEU A 337 0.67 1.05 5.39
C LEU A 337 1.24 2.43 5.04
N MET A 338 1.00 3.43 5.90
CA MET A 338 1.60 4.76 5.75
C MET A 338 3.13 4.73 5.84
N LEU A 339 3.69 3.94 6.75
CA LEU A 339 5.14 3.77 6.89
C LEU A 339 5.76 3.16 5.63
N PHE A 340 5.16 2.10 5.06
CA PHE A 340 5.64 1.50 3.82
C PHE A 340 5.45 2.41 2.62
N ASN A 341 4.33 3.13 2.53
CA ASN A 341 4.17 4.14 1.49
C ASN A 341 5.23 5.26 1.60
N LEU A 342 5.58 5.67 2.82
CA LEU A 342 6.70 6.58 3.06
C LEU A 342 8.04 5.94 2.64
N PHE A 343 8.26 4.66 2.93
CA PHE A 343 9.44 3.93 2.50
C PHE A 343 9.59 3.93 0.97
N PHE A 344 8.50 3.70 0.22
CA PHE A 344 8.49 3.83 -1.23
C PHE A 344 8.91 5.23 -1.71
N ILE A 345 8.41 6.28 -1.06
CA ILE A 345 8.78 7.67 -1.37
C ILE A 345 10.26 7.95 -1.03
N LEU A 346 10.76 7.42 0.09
CA LEU A 346 12.15 7.57 0.51
C LEU A 346 13.10 6.87 -0.47
N VAL A 347 12.78 5.65 -0.90
CA VAL A 347 13.56 4.92 -1.89
C VAL A 347 13.63 5.70 -3.20
N ARG A 348 12.50 6.28 -3.64
CA ARG A 348 12.43 7.14 -4.81
C ARG A 348 13.35 8.36 -4.73
N TRP A 349 13.55 8.94 -3.54
CA TRP A 349 14.41 10.12 -3.36
C TRP A 349 15.89 9.79 -3.12
N THR A 350 16.19 8.57 -2.69
CA THR A 350 17.55 8.16 -2.31
C THR A 350 18.30 7.46 -3.45
N LEU A 351 17.62 6.63 -4.24
CA LEU A 351 18.25 5.85 -5.30
C LEU A 351 18.18 6.58 -6.65
N PRO A 352 19.28 6.53 -7.45
CA PRO A 352 19.24 7.01 -8.82
C PRO A 352 18.33 6.12 -9.68
N ARG A 353 17.82 6.67 -10.79
CA ARG A 353 17.03 5.91 -11.76
C ARG A 353 17.91 4.87 -12.47
N PHE A 354 17.44 3.63 -12.57
CA PHE A 354 18.14 2.58 -13.29
C PHE A 354 17.82 2.62 -14.79
N ARG A 355 18.80 2.25 -15.62
CA ARG A 355 18.60 2.06 -17.06
C ARG A 355 17.87 0.74 -17.33
N TYR A 356 17.09 0.68 -18.41
CA TYR A 356 16.35 -0.52 -18.84
C TYR A 356 17.21 -1.80 -18.81
N ASP A 357 18.41 -1.74 -19.38
CA ASP A 357 19.32 -2.90 -19.45
C ASP A 357 19.73 -3.41 -18.06
N GLN A 358 19.94 -2.50 -17.11
CA GLN A 358 20.32 -2.84 -15.73
C GLN A 358 19.14 -3.46 -14.96
N VAL A 359 17.93 -2.95 -15.19
CA VAL A 359 16.69 -3.47 -14.60
C VAL A 359 16.44 -4.90 -15.09
N GLN A 360 16.54 -5.14 -16.40
CA GLN A 360 16.40 -6.49 -16.95
C GLN A 360 17.50 -7.43 -16.45
N TYR A 361 18.75 -6.95 -16.39
CA TYR A 361 19.86 -7.75 -15.87
C TYR A 361 19.63 -8.14 -14.40
N LEU A 362 19.15 -7.21 -13.55
CA LEU A 362 18.83 -7.49 -12.15
C LEU A 362 17.75 -8.57 -12.01
N GLY A 363 16.63 -8.45 -12.73
CA GLY A 363 15.53 -9.42 -12.70
C GLY A 363 15.98 -10.83 -13.12
N TRP A 364 16.58 -10.93 -14.30
CA TRP A 364 16.89 -12.22 -14.92
C TRP A 364 18.14 -12.90 -14.38
N HIS A 365 19.21 -12.15 -14.06
CA HIS A 365 20.49 -12.74 -13.67
C HIS A 365 20.66 -12.87 -12.16
N TYR A 366 20.01 -12.02 -11.36
CA TYR A 366 20.12 -12.08 -9.90
C TYR A 366 18.85 -12.56 -9.23
N LEU A 367 17.72 -11.87 -9.43
CA LEU A 367 16.51 -12.14 -8.65
C LEU A 367 15.92 -13.52 -8.96
N LEU A 368 15.91 -13.94 -10.23
CA LEU A 368 15.37 -15.24 -10.63
C LEU A 368 16.22 -16.42 -10.09
N PRO A 369 17.55 -16.47 -10.24
CA PRO A 369 18.34 -17.54 -9.64
C PRO A 369 18.28 -17.53 -8.10
N LEU A 370 18.25 -16.35 -7.48
CA LEU A 370 18.15 -16.22 -6.02
C LEU A 370 16.80 -16.69 -5.49
N SER A 371 15.69 -16.46 -6.21
CA SER A 371 14.36 -16.92 -5.79
C SER A 371 14.25 -18.44 -5.88
N LEU A 372 14.81 -19.04 -6.92
CA LEU A 372 14.93 -20.50 -7.04
C LEU A 372 15.77 -21.08 -5.91
N LEU A 373 16.93 -20.49 -5.63
CA LEU A 373 17.78 -20.89 -4.51
C LEU A 373 17.02 -20.80 -3.18
N ASN A 374 16.23 -19.74 -2.97
CA ASN A 374 15.43 -19.58 -1.76
C ASN A 374 14.41 -20.71 -1.58
N ILE A 375 13.74 -21.14 -2.65
CA ILE A 375 12.80 -22.26 -2.60
C ILE A 375 13.53 -23.54 -2.17
N PHE A 376 14.70 -23.84 -2.76
CA PHE A 376 15.49 -25.02 -2.40
C PHE A 376 15.93 -25.00 -0.93
N ILE A 377 16.43 -23.86 -0.45
CA ILE A 377 16.84 -23.70 0.95
C ILE A 377 15.63 -23.89 1.88
N THR A 378 14.52 -23.24 1.56
CA THR A 378 13.26 -23.36 2.33
C THR A 378 12.79 -24.80 2.41
N ALA A 379 12.77 -25.51 1.28
CA ALA A 379 12.37 -26.92 1.24
C ALA A 379 13.29 -27.81 2.08
N LEU A 380 14.61 -27.62 1.99
CA LEU A 380 15.58 -28.36 2.80
C LEU A 380 15.40 -28.11 4.30
N ILE A 381 15.17 -26.86 4.71
CA ILE A 381 14.96 -26.52 6.12
C ILE A 381 13.69 -27.18 6.64
N ILE A 382 12.59 -27.10 5.89
CA ILE A 382 11.30 -27.65 6.33
C ILE A 382 11.37 -29.18 6.42
N VAL A 383 11.95 -29.85 5.43
CA VAL A 383 12.17 -31.31 5.45
C VAL A 383 13.14 -31.71 6.57
N GLY A 384 14.12 -30.88 6.90
CA GLY A 384 15.06 -31.15 7.99
C GLY A 384 14.48 -30.95 9.39
N VAL A 385 13.38 -30.19 9.51
CA VAL A 385 12.69 -29.92 10.77
C VAL A 385 11.48 -30.84 10.99
N SER A 386 10.86 -31.34 9.90
CA SER A 386 9.82 -32.38 9.92
C SER A 386 10.37 -33.75 10.24
#